data_AF-A0A2D6N8L0-F1
#
_entry.id   AF-A0A2D6N8L0-F1
#
_cell.length_a   1.000
_cell.length_b   1.000
_cell.length_c   1.000
_cell.angle_alpha   90.00
_cell.angle_beta   90.00
_cell.angle_gamma   90.00
#
_symmetry.space_group_name_H-M   'P 1'
#
loop_
_entity.id
_entity.type
_entity.pdbx_description
1 polymer ?
#
loop_
_entity_poly.entity_id
_entity_poly.type
_entity_poly.pdbx_seq_one_letter_code
_entity_poly.pdbx_strand_id
1 'polypeptide(L)'
;MDHWHPPCATCAAVLPRDPILVVGQAQRHQVTEVPLVRATITEHRLHRVRCPHRQRQTRARLLAAVPSGAFGRRWQATVATLSGRYRLSR
;
A
#
# COMPACT_ATOMS: atom_id res chain seq x y z
N MET A 1 18.21 -12.66 6.46
CA MET A 1 18.57 -13.90 5.74
C MET A 1 19.87 -13.56 5.03
N ASP A 2 20.92 -14.34 5.28
CA ASP A 2 22.22 -14.07 4.71
C ASP A 2 22.39 -14.90 3.44
N HIS A 3 22.69 -14.21 2.35
CA HIS A 3 22.93 -14.83 1.05
C HIS A 3 24.43 -14.96 0.86
N TRP A 4 24.89 -16.20 0.67
CA TRP A 4 26.27 -16.50 0.32
C TRP A 4 26.34 -16.80 -1.17
N HIS A 5 27.49 -16.45 -1.77
CA HIS A 5 27.70 -16.69 -3.18
C HIS A 5 27.57 -18.19 -3.54
N PRO A 6 27.06 -18.52 -4.74
CA PRO A 6 27.20 -19.85 -5.34
C PRO A 6 28.70 -20.15 -5.63
N PRO A 7 29.06 -21.31 -6.23
CA PRO A 7 30.46 -21.66 -6.49
C PRO A 7 31.23 -20.56 -7.23
N CYS A 8 32.55 -20.57 -7.13
CA CYS A 8 33.42 -19.59 -7.76
C CYS A 8 33.07 -19.45 -9.24
N ALA A 9 32.76 -18.22 -9.68
CA ALA A 9 32.34 -17.95 -11.05
C ALA A 9 33.43 -18.28 -12.10
N THR A 10 34.69 -18.45 -11.68
CA THR A 10 35.83 -18.71 -12.56
C THR A 10 36.26 -20.17 -12.57
N CYS A 11 36.36 -20.83 -11.42
CA CYS A 11 36.88 -22.20 -11.32
C CYS A 11 35.86 -23.23 -10.81
N ALA A 12 34.62 -22.81 -10.54
CA ALA A 12 33.55 -23.64 -9.99
C ALA A 12 33.84 -24.30 -8.63
N ALA A 13 34.94 -23.93 -7.97
CA ALA A 13 35.22 -24.40 -6.62
C ALA A 13 34.11 -23.95 -5.65
N VAL A 14 33.71 -24.83 -4.74
CA VAL A 14 32.75 -24.49 -3.68
C VAL A 14 33.43 -23.54 -2.71
N LEU A 15 32.82 -22.36 -2.52
CA LEU A 15 33.36 -21.36 -1.60
C LEU A 15 32.93 -21.67 -0.16
N PRO A 16 33.86 -21.68 0.81
CA PRO A 16 33.52 -21.91 2.21
C PRO A 16 32.79 -20.70 2.80
N ARG A 17 31.89 -20.95 3.76
CA ARG A 17 31.20 -19.90 4.53
C ARG A 17 32.04 -19.47 5.74
N ASP A 18 33.26 -18.99 5.46
CA ASP A 18 34.21 -18.53 6.48
C ASP A 18 34.23 -16.99 6.52
N PRO A 19 33.85 -16.36 7.65
CA PRO A 19 33.89 -14.91 7.82
C PRO A 19 35.28 -14.27 7.58
N ILE A 20 36.37 -15.01 7.82
CA ILE A 20 37.74 -14.51 7.62
C ILE A 20 38.02 -14.25 6.13
N LEU A 21 37.37 -15.01 5.24
CA LEU A 21 37.54 -14.89 3.79
C LEU A 21 36.58 -13.88 3.14
N VAL A 22 35.70 -13.25 3.92
CA VAL A 22 34.78 -12.23 3.42
C VAL A 22 35.56 -10.95 3.13
N VAL A 23 35.48 -10.49 1.88
CA VAL A 23 36.12 -9.25 1.44
C VAL A 23 35.10 -8.12 1.43
N GLY A 24 35.37 -7.06 2.20
CA GLY A 24 34.55 -5.86 2.25
C GLY A 24 33.26 -6.02 3.06
N GLN A 25 32.40 -5.00 3.00
CA GLN A 25 31.11 -5.01 3.68
C GLN A 25 30.05 -5.65 2.80
N ALA A 26 29.17 -6.45 3.40
CA ALA A 26 28.05 -7.05 2.69
C ALA A 26 27.10 -5.96 2.15
N GLN A 27 26.70 -6.09 0.88
CA GLN A 27 25.67 -5.24 0.31
C GLN A 27 24.33 -5.52 1.01
N ARG A 28 23.68 -4.45 1.51
CA ARG A 28 22.36 -4.55 2.11
C ARG A 28 21.30 -4.53 1.02
N HIS A 29 20.61 -5.65 0.85
CA HIS A 29 19.41 -5.75 0.02
C HIS A 29 18.20 -5.96 0.92
N GLN A 30 17.20 -5.09 0.79
CA GLN A 30 15.98 -5.15 1.59
C GLN A 30 14.77 -5.18 0.65
N VAL A 31 13.91 -6.16 0.87
CA VAL A 31 12.62 -6.26 0.20
C VAL A 31 11.56 -5.88 1.21
N THR A 32 10.72 -4.90 0.86
CA THR A 32 9.63 -4.43 1.71
C THR A 32 8.31 -4.79 1.05
N GLU A 33 7.46 -5.54 1.77
CA GLU A 33 6.13 -5.93 1.31
C GLU A 33 5.05 -5.21 2.12
N VAL A 34 3.93 -4.92 1.46
CA VAL A 34 2.71 -4.45 2.13
C VAL A 34 1.76 -5.63 2.20
N PRO A 35 1.20 -5.97 3.37
CA PRO A 35 0.23 -7.05 3.47
C PRO A 35 -0.97 -6.75 2.58
N LEU A 36 -1.66 -7.81 2.13
CA LEU A 36 -2.83 -7.66 1.26
C LEU A 36 -3.83 -6.67 1.86
N VAL A 37 -4.00 -5.52 1.19
CA VAL A 37 -4.92 -4.47 1.63
C VAL A 37 -6.30 -4.75 1.05
N ARG A 38 -7.28 -4.97 1.93
CA ARG A 38 -8.70 -5.04 1.54
C ARG A 38 -9.38 -3.71 1.87
N ALA A 39 -10.06 -3.14 0.89
CA ALA A 39 -10.85 -1.94 1.11
C ALA A 39 -12.12 -2.27 1.91
N THR A 40 -12.37 -1.53 2.99
CA THR A 40 -13.67 -1.51 3.66
C THR A 40 -14.48 -0.37 3.06
N ILE A 41 -15.58 -0.69 2.40
CA ILE A 41 -16.43 0.28 1.71
C ILE A 41 -17.73 0.43 2.50
N THR A 42 -18.09 1.68 2.80
CA THR A 42 -19.42 2.03 3.32
C THR A 42 -20.16 2.79 2.23
N GLU A 43 -21.24 2.22 1.72
CA GLU A 43 -22.07 2.84 0.69
C GLU A 43 -23.13 3.75 1.32
N HIS A 44 -23.15 5.02 0.93
CA HIS A 44 -24.19 5.96 1.33
C HIS A 44 -25.13 6.25 0.16
N ARG A 45 -26.36 5.74 0.23
CA ARG A 45 -27.38 5.94 -0.81
C ARG A 45 -28.22 7.19 -0.54
N LEU A 46 -28.04 8.21 -1.38
CA LEU A 46 -28.77 9.47 -1.30
C LEU A 46 -30.00 9.44 -2.21
N HIS A 47 -31.07 8.81 -1.72
CA HIS A 47 -32.31 8.70 -2.47
C HIS A 47 -32.95 10.06 -2.77
N ARG A 48 -33.53 10.19 -3.96
CA ARG A 48 -34.42 11.29 -4.33
C ARG A 48 -35.85 10.80 -4.28
N VAL A 49 -36.66 11.42 -3.42
CA VAL A 49 -38.06 11.06 -3.21
C VAL A 49 -38.97 12.20 -3.65
N ARG A 50 -40.20 11.86 -4.05
CA ARG A 50 -41.21 12.81 -4.51
C ARG A 50 -42.24 13.01 -3.42
N CYS A 51 -42.57 14.26 -3.10
CA CYS A 51 -43.63 14.58 -2.16
C CYS A 51 -44.99 14.18 -2.75
N PRO A 52 -45.81 13.38 -2.05
CA PRO A 52 -47.11 12.93 -2.57
C PRO A 52 -48.09 14.10 -2.78
N HIS A 53 -47.99 15.16 -1.98
CA HIS A 53 -48.93 16.29 -2.01
C HIS A 53 -48.60 17.35 -3.07
N ARG A 54 -47.31 17.63 -3.29
CA ARG A 54 -46.87 18.75 -4.15
C ARG A 54 -46.03 18.33 -5.36
N GLN A 55 -45.81 17.02 -5.55
CA GLN A 55 -45.00 16.43 -6.63
C GLN A 55 -43.54 16.94 -6.72
N ARG A 56 -43.09 17.77 -5.77
CA ARG A 56 -41.70 18.27 -5.67
C ARG A 56 -40.77 17.14 -5.27
N GLN A 57 -39.55 17.17 -5.80
CA GLN A 57 -38.52 16.17 -5.52
C GLN A 57 -37.49 16.69 -4.52
N THR A 58 -37.20 15.89 -3.49
CA THR A 58 -36.20 16.19 -2.46
C THR A 58 -35.16 15.07 -2.43
N ARG A 59 -33.87 15.40 -2.34
CA ARG A 59 -32.77 14.43 -2.23
C ARG A 59 -32.23 14.41 -0.81
N ALA A 60 -31.96 13.22 -0.28
CA ALA A 60 -31.24 13.07 0.98
C ALA A 60 -29.85 13.74 0.90
N ARG A 61 -29.38 14.30 2.01
CA ARG A 61 -28.04 14.87 2.14
C ARG A 61 -27.20 13.99 3.06
N LEU A 62 -25.89 14.00 2.87
CA LEU A 62 -24.98 13.34 3.81
C LEU A 62 -25.07 14.02 5.19
N LEU A 63 -24.96 13.21 6.24
CA LEU A 63 -24.78 13.72 7.59
C LEU A 63 -23.41 14.39 7.69
N ALA A 64 -23.28 15.41 8.56
CA ALA A 64 -22.04 16.18 8.72
C ALA A 64 -20.81 15.32 9.09
N ALA A 65 -21.03 14.17 9.73
CA ALA A 65 -19.97 13.24 10.10
C ALA A 65 -19.43 12.41 8.92
N VAL A 66 -20.13 12.35 7.79
CA VAL A 66 -19.70 11.57 6.62
C VAL A 66 -18.80 12.44 5.74
N PRO A 67 -17.58 12.00 5.41
CA PRO A 67 -16.72 12.71 4.46
C PRO A 67 -17.43 12.92 3.12
N SER A 68 -17.28 14.10 2.53
CA SER A 68 -17.83 14.43 1.20
C SER A 68 -17.04 13.80 0.04
N GLY A 69 -15.78 13.43 0.29
CA GLY A 69 -14.90 12.77 -0.67
C GLY A 69 -14.99 11.24 -0.64
N ALA A 70 -14.53 10.60 -1.71
CA ALA A 70 -14.60 9.14 -1.87
C ALA A 70 -13.62 8.34 -0.98
N PHE A 71 -12.59 8.99 -0.42
CA PHE A 71 -11.51 8.32 0.31
C PHE A 71 -11.38 8.82 1.73
N GLY A 72 -11.37 7.90 2.69
CA GLY A 72 -11.14 8.22 4.10
C GLY A 72 -9.70 8.62 4.40
N ARG A 73 -9.48 9.23 5.57
CA ARG A 73 -8.17 9.75 6.01
C ARG A 73 -7.06 8.71 5.97
N ARG A 74 -7.36 7.47 6.40
CA ARG A 74 -6.37 6.38 6.39
C ARG A 74 -5.92 6.02 4.97
N TRP A 75 -6.83 5.96 4.02
CA TRP A 75 -6.49 5.70 2.61
C TRP A 75 -5.56 6.79 2.07
N GLN A 76 -5.92 8.05 2.26
CA GLN A 76 -5.12 9.19 1.80
C GLN A 76 -3.73 9.20 2.43
N ALA A 77 -3.63 8.94 3.74
CA ALA A 77 -2.35 8.86 4.45
C ALA A 77 -1.49 7.71 3.95
N THR A 78 -2.07 6.53 3.67
CA THR A 78 -1.34 5.40 3.09
C THR A 78 -0.81 5.76 1.72
N VAL A 79 -1.65 6.29 0.81
CA VAL A 79 -1.20 6.69 -0.53
C VAL A 79 -0.10 7.73 -0.46
N ALA A 80 -0.26 8.79 0.34
CA ALA A 80 0.75 9.84 0.50
C ALA A 80 2.07 9.29 1.08
N THR A 81 2.00 8.32 1.99
CA THR A 81 3.19 7.68 2.57
C THR A 81 3.92 6.86 1.51
N LEU A 82 3.19 6.02 0.76
CA LEU A 82 3.76 5.16 -0.28
C LEU A 82 4.35 5.97 -1.44
N SER A 83 3.63 6.98 -1.92
CA SER A 83 4.11 7.81 -3.04
C SER A 83 5.17 8.84 -2.62
N GLY A 84 5.06 9.40 -1.42
CA GLY A 84 5.97 10.45 -0.94
C GLY A 84 7.24 9.88 -0.31
N ARG A 85 7.08 9.09 0.76
CA ARG A 85 8.23 8.61 1.55
C ARG A 85 8.94 7.43 0.89
N TYR A 86 8.17 6.49 0.34
CA TYR A 86 8.74 5.34 -0.36
C TYR A 86 8.96 5.60 -1.85
N ARG A 87 8.53 6.77 -2.37
CA ARG A 87 8.68 7.17 -3.78
C ARG A 87 8.15 6.10 -4.75
N LEU A 88 7.13 5.36 -4.33
CA LEU A 88 6.49 4.35 -5.17
C LEU A 88 5.63 5.07 -6.21
N SER A 89 6.09 5.06 -7.46
CA SER A 89 5.29 5.46 -8.61
C SER A 89 4.66 4.22 -9.25
N ARG A 90 3.62 4.46 -10.05
CA ARG A 90 3.09 3.46 -10.97
C ARG A 90 4.12 3.14 -12.06
#